data_AF-A0A0C3A215-F1
#
_entry.id   AF-A0A0C3A215-F1
#
_cell.length_a   1.000
_cell.length_b   1.000
_cell.length_c   1.000
_cell.angle_alpha   90.00
_cell.angle_beta   90.00
_cell.angle_gamma   90.00
#
_symmetry.space_group_name_H-M   'P 1'
#
loop_
_entity.id
_entity.type
_entity.pdbx_description
1 polymer ?
#
loop_
_entity_poly.entity_id
_entity_poly.type
_entity_poly.pdbx_seq_one_letter_code
_entity_poly.pdbx_strand_id
1 'polypeptide(L)'
;MATSTDKWLASVPELPALTGAHSTAERLLLLLHYGIDWENGWVASRRAVYWEHHLPDRVRLATYRCGADLDRWWGIVSEKLESRPNASQRLELSQLLREPPKPVLTIMRESTRALVLRTQIVATAYRESQTHIRRQRDNAGETSP
;
A
#
# COMPACT_ATOMS: atom_id res chain seq x y z
N MET A 1 -8.60 13.68 10.71
CA MET A 1 -7.28 13.19 11.20
C MET A 1 -6.52 12.67 9.99
N ALA A 2 -5.22 12.97 9.87
CA ALA A 2 -4.41 12.43 8.78
C ALA A 2 -4.20 10.93 8.97
N THR A 3 -4.52 10.14 7.94
CA THR A 3 -4.41 8.68 7.96
C THR A 3 -2.97 8.21 7.71
N SER A 4 -2.73 6.89 7.76
CA SER A 4 -1.41 6.35 7.40
C SER A 4 -1.12 6.60 5.92
N THR A 5 -2.10 6.39 5.04
CA THR A 5 -1.89 6.61 3.61
C THR A 5 -1.73 8.08 3.25
N ASP A 6 -2.37 9.03 3.98
CA ASP A 6 -2.12 10.46 3.80
C ASP A 6 -0.64 10.81 3.99
N LYS A 7 -0.01 10.26 5.04
CA LYS A 7 1.41 10.48 5.34
C LYS A 7 2.32 9.91 4.26
N TRP A 8 1.99 8.75 3.71
CA TRP A 8 2.77 8.14 2.63
C TRP A 8 2.62 8.91 1.33
N LEU A 9 1.40 9.25 0.94
CA LEU A 9 1.13 10.01 -0.29
C LEU A 9 1.79 11.41 -0.25
N ALA A 10 1.85 12.04 0.93
CA ALA A 10 2.54 13.31 1.11
C ALA A 10 4.06 13.26 0.84
N SER A 11 4.67 12.06 0.74
CA SER A 11 6.08 11.93 0.38
C SER A 11 6.37 12.15 -1.11
N VAL A 12 5.33 12.23 -1.96
CA VAL A 12 5.46 12.44 -3.40
C VAL A 12 4.41 13.47 -3.87
N PRO A 13 4.59 14.77 -3.54
CA PRO A 13 3.63 15.82 -3.91
C PRO A 13 3.47 16.00 -5.43
N GLU A 14 4.40 15.50 -6.24
CA GLU A 14 4.39 15.55 -7.70
C GLU A 14 3.38 14.58 -8.32
N LEU A 15 2.97 13.53 -7.59
CA LEU A 15 1.95 12.62 -8.09
C LEU A 15 0.58 13.29 -8.02
N PRO A 16 -0.17 13.37 -9.13
CA PRO A 16 -1.52 13.90 -9.11
C PRO A 16 -2.39 13.13 -8.12
N ALA A 17 -3.16 13.86 -7.31
CA ALA A 17 -4.08 13.26 -6.35
C ALA A 17 -5.19 12.48 -7.08
N LEU A 18 -5.38 11.22 -6.68
CA LEU A 18 -6.49 10.42 -7.16
C LEU A 18 -7.72 10.66 -6.28
N THR A 19 -8.90 10.66 -6.90
CA THR A 19 -10.19 10.89 -6.23
C THR A 19 -11.14 9.70 -6.41
N GLY A 20 -12.16 9.62 -5.57
CA GLY A 20 -13.16 8.56 -5.59
C GLY A 20 -12.54 7.16 -5.55
N ALA A 21 -13.07 6.26 -6.37
CA ALA A 21 -12.65 4.86 -6.40
C ALA A 21 -11.16 4.64 -6.76
N HIS A 22 -10.55 5.56 -7.50
CA HIS A 22 -9.11 5.50 -7.79
C HIS A 22 -8.27 5.76 -6.53
N SER A 23 -8.70 6.72 -5.71
CA SER A 23 -8.08 7.02 -4.40
C SER A 23 -8.19 5.81 -3.48
N THR A 24 -9.38 5.21 -3.39
CA THR A 24 -9.61 4.01 -2.57
C THR A 24 -8.71 2.87 -3.01
N ALA A 25 -8.60 2.62 -4.32
CA ALA A 25 -7.74 1.57 -4.85
C ALA A 25 -6.25 1.80 -4.51
N GLU A 26 -5.75 3.02 -4.68
CA GLU A 26 -4.38 3.40 -4.34
C GLU A 26 -4.09 3.19 -2.85
N ARG A 27 -4.99 3.67 -1.97
CA ARG A 27 -4.84 3.55 -0.52
C ARG A 27 -4.87 2.10 -0.05
N LEU A 28 -5.75 1.27 -0.62
CA LEU A 28 -5.78 -0.17 -0.32
C LEU A 28 -4.47 -0.87 -0.71
N LEU A 29 -3.87 -0.53 -1.86
CA LEU A 29 -2.58 -1.10 -2.26
C LEU A 29 -1.43 -0.66 -1.36
N LEU A 30 -1.42 0.61 -0.92
CA LEU A 30 -0.45 1.09 0.05
C LEU A 30 -0.57 0.34 1.39
N LEU A 31 -1.80 0.17 1.90
CA LEU A 31 -2.03 -0.59 3.13
C LEU A 31 -1.60 -2.06 2.98
N LEU A 32 -1.83 -2.68 1.81
CA LEU A 32 -1.31 -4.02 1.52
C LEU A 32 0.21 -4.03 1.60
N HIS A 33 0.88 -3.13 0.88
CA HIS A 33 2.33 -3.07 0.82
C HIS A 33 2.98 -2.89 2.20
N TYR A 34 2.49 -1.94 2.99
CA TYR A 34 3.04 -1.63 4.30
C TYR A 34 2.60 -2.60 5.41
N GLY A 35 1.58 -3.42 5.16
CA GLY A 35 1.22 -4.51 6.07
C GLY A 35 2.06 -5.78 5.86
N ILE A 36 2.79 -5.92 4.74
CA ILE A 36 3.61 -7.12 4.48
C ILE A 36 4.74 -7.23 5.51
N ASP A 37 4.97 -8.45 6.00
CA ASP A 37 6.18 -8.78 6.76
C ASP A 37 7.39 -8.82 5.82
N TRP A 38 8.05 -7.66 5.71
CA TRP A 38 9.25 -7.50 4.91
C TRP A 38 10.51 -8.06 5.56
N GLU A 39 10.45 -8.58 6.78
CA GLU A 39 11.62 -9.12 7.49
C GLU A 39 11.65 -10.65 7.43
N ASN A 40 10.53 -11.29 7.75
CA ASN A 40 10.45 -12.74 7.92
C ASN A 40 9.46 -13.42 6.94
N GLY A 41 8.62 -12.64 6.25
CA GLY A 41 7.59 -13.18 5.35
C GLY A 41 8.15 -13.70 4.02
N TRP A 42 7.40 -14.59 3.35
CA TRP A 42 7.88 -15.17 2.08
C TRP A 42 8.08 -14.10 0.99
N VAL A 43 7.35 -12.97 1.05
CA VAL A 43 7.50 -11.85 0.11
C VAL A 43 8.89 -11.23 0.21
N ALA A 44 9.49 -11.18 1.42
CA ALA A 44 10.83 -10.65 1.64
C ALA A 44 11.90 -11.42 0.86
N SER A 45 11.72 -12.75 0.72
CA SER A 45 12.61 -13.60 -0.08
C SER A 45 12.46 -13.39 -1.61
N ARG A 46 11.41 -12.69 -2.04
CA ARG A 46 11.06 -12.47 -3.46
C ARG A 46 10.93 -10.99 -3.84
N ARG A 47 11.64 -10.11 -3.13
CA ARG A 47 11.62 -8.65 -3.37
C ARG A 47 11.89 -8.28 -4.84
N ALA A 48 12.83 -8.97 -5.49
CA ALA A 48 13.24 -8.69 -6.87
C ALA A 48 12.07 -8.78 -7.88
N VAL A 49 11.10 -9.66 -7.64
CA VAL A 49 9.95 -9.88 -8.54
C VAL A 49 8.63 -9.38 -7.95
N TYR A 50 8.69 -8.70 -6.80
CA TYR A 50 7.48 -8.31 -6.08
C TYR A 50 6.61 -7.33 -6.87
N TRP A 51 7.22 -6.24 -7.35
CA TRP A 51 6.53 -5.20 -8.10
C TRP A 51 6.07 -5.68 -9.48
N GLU A 52 6.85 -6.54 -10.12
CA GLU A 52 6.61 -6.98 -11.50
C GLU A 52 5.62 -8.14 -11.61
N HIS A 53 5.60 -9.02 -10.60
CA HIS A 53 4.79 -10.24 -10.64
C HIS A 53 3.90 -10.37 -9.42
N HIS A 54 4.47 -10.43 -8.21
CA HIS A 54 3.72 -10.91 -7.06
C HIS A 54 2.58 -10.00 -6.60
N LEU A 55 2.79 -8.69 -6.54
CA LEU A 55 1.76 -7.73 -6.20
C LEU A 55 0.69 -7.64 -7.32
N PRO A 56 1.04 -7.33 -8.58
CA PRO A 56 0.03 -7.14 -9.63
C PRO A 56 -0.78 -8.41 -9.88
N ASP A 57 -0.16 -9.60 -9.91
CA ASP A 57 -0.88 -10.85 -10.17
C ASP A 57 -1.88 -11.15 -9.05
N ARG A 58 -1.49 -10.98 -7.78
CA ARG A 58 -2.37 -11.26 -6.64
C ARG A 58 -3.53 -10.26 -6.56
N VAL A 59 -3.26 -8.97 -6.74
CA VAL A 59 -4.27 -7.92 -6.78
C VAL A 59 -5.30 -8.21 -7.88
N ARG A 60 -4.82 -8.44 -9.11
CA ARG A 60 -5.69 -8.66 -10.27
C ARG A 60 -6.47 -9.96 -10.16
N LEU A 61 -5.82 -11.08 -9.82
CA LEU A 61 -6.49 -12.37 -9.67
C LEU A 61 -7.56 -12.37 -8.57
N ALA A 62 -7.34 -11.65 -7.47
CA ALA A 62 -8.33 -11.52 -6.41
C ALA A 62 -9.62 -10.83 -6.90
N THR A 63 -9.53 -9.86 -7.82
CA THR A 63 -10.73 -9.17 -8.38
C THR A 63 -11.67 -10.09 -9.16
N TYR A 64 -11.19 -11.25 -9.62
CA TYR A 64 -12.01 -12.25 -10.31
C TYR A 64 -12.63 -13.27 -9.34
N ARG A 65 -12.09 -13.39 -8.12
CA ARG A 65 -12.48 -14.40 -7.12
C ARG A 65 -13.36 -13.86 -6.00
N CYS A 66 -13.34 -12.55 -5.78
CA CYS A 66 -14.06 -11.94 -4.66
C CYS A 66 -15.56 -11.77 -4.92
N GLY A 67 -15.98 -11.57 -6.18
CA GLY A 67 -17.38 -11.29 -6.52
C GLY A 67 -17.89 -10.00 -5.88
N ALA A 68 -17.74 -8.85 -6.56
CA ALA A 68 -18.28 -7.53 -6.17
C ALA A 68 -18.22 -7.16 -4.66
N ASP A 69 -17.22 -7.66 -3.93
CA ASP A 69 -17.07 -7.54 -2.48
C ASP A 69 -15.61 -7.17 -2.16
N LEU A 70 -15.44 -6.03 -1.48
CA LEU A 70 -14.12 -5.52 -1.09
C LEU A 70 -13.55 -6.24 0.14
N ASP A 71 -14.39 -6.63 1.11
CA ASP A 71 -13.95 -7.40 2.28
C ASP A 71 -13.36 -8.74 1.82
N ARG A 72 -14.06 -9.43 0.93
CA ARG A 72 -13.58 -10.68 0.35
C ARG A 72 -12.36 -10.50 -0.53
N TRP A 73 -12.30 -9.43 -1.32
CA TRP A 73 -11.10 -9.11 -2.10
C TRP A 73 -9.89 -8.92 -1.19
N TRP A 74 -10.03 -8.10 -0.16
CA TRP A 74 -8.99 -7.81 0.82
C TRP A 74 -8.51 -9.10 1.48
N GLY A 75 -9.41 -9.93 2.01
CA GLY A 75 -9.05 -11.18 2.66
C GLY A 75 -8.20 -12.09 1.77
N ILE A 76 -8.61 -12.28 0.51
CA ILE A 76 -7.86 -13.12 -0.45
C ILE A 76 -6.46 -12.58 -0.70
N VAL A 77 -6.31 -11.28 -0.93
CA VAL A 77 -5.01 -10.70 -1.30
C VAL A 77 -4.09 -10.51 -0.10
N SER A 78 -4.63 -10.11 1.06
CA SER A 78 -3.86 -9.93 2.29
C SER A 78 -3.33 -11.26 2.81
N GLU A 79 -4.15 -12.32 2.77
CA GLU A 79 -3.72 -13.68 3.14
C GLU A 79 -2.57 -14.14 2.24
N LYS A 80 -2.72 -14.01 0.92
CA LYS A 80 -1.69 -14.42 -0.05
C LYS A 80 -0.38 -13.63 0.04
N LEU A 81 -0.42 -12.41 0.55
CA LEU A 81 0.74 -11.54 0.73
C LEU A 81 1.26 -11.53 2.18
N GLU A 82 0.59 -12.23 3.10
CA GLU A 82 0.85 -12.16 4.54
C GLU A 82 0.82 -10.70 5.07
N SER A 83 -0.06 -9.87 4.51
CA SER A 83 -0.21 -8.47 4.89
C SER A 83 -1.05 -8.33 6.16
N ARG A 84 -0.47 -7.72 7.20
CA ARG A 84 -1.05 -7.53 8.52
C ARG A 84 -0.92 -6.05 8.95
N PRO A 85 -1.85 -5.17 8.53
CA PRO A 85 -1.80 -3.77 8.92
C PRO A 85 -1.91 -3.59 10.45
N ASN A 86 -1.23 -2.57 10.98
CA ASN A 86 -1.26 -2.22 12.41
C ASN A 86 -2.60 -1.56 12.83
N ALA A 87 -2.76 -1.23 14.13
CA ALA A 87 -4.02 -0.71 14.66
C ALA A 87 -4.54 0.54 13.92
N SER A 88 -3.69 1.52 13.63
CA SER A 88 -4.08 2.75 12.92
C SER A 88 -4.46 2.47 11.46
N GLN A 89 -3.70 1.61 10.80
CA GLN A 89 -3.95 1.19 9.42
C GLN A 89 -5.23 0.36 9.29
N ARG A 90 -5.57 -0.46 10.29
CA ARG A 90 -6.81 -1.25 10.31
C ARG A 90 -8.06 -0.38 10.44
N LEU A 91 -7.98 0.74 11.16
CA LEU A 91 -9.07 1.71 11.24
C LEU A 91 -9.31 2.38 9.88
N GLU A 92 -8.24 2.81 9.21
CA GLU A 92 -8.34 3.36 7.86
C GLU A 92 -8.86 2.32 6.86
N LEU A 93 -8.35 1.09 6.93
CA LEU A 93 -8.80 -0.02 6.10
C LEU A 93 -10.31 -0.27 6.26
N SER A 94 -10.82 -0.33 7.49
CA SER A 94 -12.24 -0.61 7.73
C SER A 94 -13.16 0.43 7.10
N GLN A 95 -12.71 1.69 7.03
CA GLN A 95 -13.40 2.77 6.34
C GLN A 95 -13.37 2.57 4.81
N LEU A 96 -12.19 2.30 4.23
CA LEU A 96 -12.03 2.10 2.79
C LEU A 96 -12.83 0.90 2.27
N LEU A 97 -12.99 -0.15 3.07
CA LEU A 97 -13.77 -1.34 2.71
C LEU A 97 -15.29 -1.08 2.65
N ARG A 98 -15.78 0.08 3.10
CA ARG A 98 -17.19 0.49 2.96
C ARG A 98 -17.50 1.18 1.62
N GLU A 99 -16.48 1.52 0.84
CA GLU A 99 -16.66 2.17 -0.46
C GLU A 99 -17.41 1.27 -1.46
N PRO A 100 -18.08 1.84 -2.48
CA PRO A 100 -18.75 1.06 -3.51
C PRO A 100 -17.78 0.05 -4.17
N PRO A 101 -18.02 -1.27 -4.05
CA PRO A 101 -17.00 -2.25 -4.39
C PRO A 101 -16.77 -2.36 -5.90
N LYS A 102 -17.83 -2.25 -6.72
CA LYS A 102 -17.74 -2.43 -8.17
C LYS A 102 -16.73 -1.46 -8.83
N PRO A 103 -16.82 -0.12 -8.67
CA PRO A 103 -15.85 0.80 -9.26
C PRO A 103 -14.41 0.53 -8.82
N VAL A 104 -14.18 0.29 -7.52
CA VAL A 104 -12.84 0.06 -6.96
C VAL A 104 -12.23 -1.22 -7.55
N LEU A 105 -12.99 -2.31 -7.57
CA LEU A 105 -12.54 -3.59 -8.11
C LEU A 105 -12.29 -3.54 -9.63
N THR A 106 -13.10 -2.77 -10.38
CA THR A 106 -12.88 -2.54 -11.81
C THR A 106 -11.54 -1.84 -12.04
N ILE A 107 -11.26 -0.75 -11.31
CA ILE A 107 -9.99 -0.01 -11.44
C ILE A 107 -8.81 -0.90 -11.04
N MET A 108 -8.91 -1.66 -9.95
CA MET A 108 -7.88 -2.60 -9.53
C MET A 108 -7.59 -3.67 -10.58
N ARG A 109 -8.57 -4.04 -11.41
CA ARG A 109 -8.44 -5.04 -12.47
C ARG A 109 -7.87 -4.47 -13.77
N GLU A 110 -8.33 -3.29 -14.16
CA GLU A 110 -8.03 -2.67 -15.45
C GLU A 110 -6.75 -1.81 -15.40
N SER A 111 -6.51 -1.16 -14.27
CA SER A 111 -5.39 -0.24 -14.05
C SER A 111 -4.35 -0.78 -13.06
N THR A 112 -4.28 -2.11 -12.87
CA THR A 112 -3.40 -2.75 -11.87
C THR A 112 -1.96 -2.26 -11.99
N ARG A 113 -1.41 -2.23 -13.21
CA ARG A 113 0.00 -1.86 -13.45
C ARG A 113 0.27 -0.40 -13.05
N ALA A 114 -0.64 0.51 -13.40
CA ALA A 114 -0.52 1.92 -13.04
C ALA A 114 -0.59 2.13 -11.51
N LEU A 115 -1.53 1.45 -10.84
CA LEU A 115 -1.65 1.51 -9.38
C LEU A 115 -0.40 0.94 -8.67
N VAL A 116 0.14 -0.17 -9.16
CA VAL A 116 1.38 -0.77 -8.63
C VAL A 116 2.57 0.16 -8.80
N LEU A 117 2.72 0.79 -9.98
CA LEU A 117 3.76 1.78 -10.21
C LEU A 117 3.67 2.96 -9.23
N ARG A 118 2.46 3.50 -9.03
CA ARG A 118 2.24 4.58 -8.06
C ARG A 118 2.58 4.15 -6.63
N THR A 119 2.16 2.93 -6.25
CA THR A 119 2.50 2.34 -4.95
C THR A 119 4.00 2.23 -4.76
N GLN A 120 4.74 1.79 -5.78
CA GLN A 120 6.20 1.66 -5.77
C GLN A 120 6.90 3.02 -5.64
N ILE A 121 6.44 4.04 -6.38
CA ILE A 121 6.96 5.41 -6.30
C ILE A 121 6.80 5.94 -4.87
N VAL A 122 5.59 5.86 -4.31
CA VAL A 122 5.28 6.31 -2.95
C VAL A 122 6.09 5.54 -1.90
N ALA A 123 6.18 4.21 -2.02
CA ALA A 123 6.94 3.39 -1.09
C ALA A 123 8.45 3.70 -1.10
N THR A 124 8.99 3.99 -2.28
CA THR A 124 10.41 4.34 -2.45
C THR A 124 10.71 5.70 -1.82
N ALA A 125 9.93 6.72 -2.17
CA ALA A 125 10.11 8.07 -1.65
C ALA A 125 9.92 8.15 -0.13
N TYR A 126 8.91 7.48 0.41
CA TYR A 126 8.69 7.46 1.86
C TYR A 126 9.85 6.78 2.60
N ARG A 127 10.37 5.66 2.08
CA ARG A 127 11.54 4.99 2.69
C ARG A 127 12.77 5.90 2.69
N GLU A 128 13.01 6.63 1.61
CA GLU A 128 14.10 7.60 1.51
C GLU A 128 13.93 8.73 2.52
N SER A 129 12.72 9.28 2.67
CA SER A 129 12.43 10.33 3.63
C SER A 129 12.64 9.86 5.08
N GLN A 130 12.21 8.66 5.44
CA GLN A 130 12.44 8.07 6.77
C GLN A 130 13.94 7.86 7.04
N THR A 131 14.70 7.42 6.03
CA THR A 131 16.14 7.23 6.15
C THR A 131 16.86 8.56 6.39
N HIS A 132 16.46 9.61 5.67
CA HIS A 132 17.01 10.95 5.85
C HIS A 132 16.70 11.52 7.24
N ILE A 133 15.45 11.42 7.69
CA ILE A 133 15.03 11.86 9.03
C ILE A 133 15.82 11.13 10.12
N ARG A 134 15.98 9.80 9.99
CA ARG A 134 16.76 9.01 10.95
C ARG A 134 18.21 9.50 11.04
N ARG A 135 18.88 9.67 9.90
CA ARG A 135 20.26 10.19 9.83
C ARG A 135 20.41 11.57 10.47
N GLN A 136 19.46 12.48 10.23
CA GLN A 136 19.47 13.80 10.86
C GLN A 136 19.35 13.73 12.38
N ARG A 137 18.55 12.80 12.92
CA ARG A 137 18.41 12.61 14.36
C ARG A 137 19.67 12.03 14.99
N ASP A 138 20.31 11.09 14.32
CA ASP A 138 21.57 10.49 14.79
C ASP A 138 22.68 11.56 14.85
N ASN A 139 22.81 12.39 13.80
CA ASN A 139 23.77 13.50 13.77
C ASN A 139 23.48 14.60 14.82
N ALA A 140 22.21 14.85 15.15
CA ALA A 140 21.82 15.81 16.19
C ALA A 140 22.01 15.26 17.62
N GLY A 141 22.03 13.94 17.79
CA GLY A 141 22.30 13.27 19.08
C GLY A 141 23.79 13.23 19.43
N GLU A 142 24.69 13.22 18.44
CA GLU A 142 26.14 13.23 18.62
C GLU A 142 26.73 14.61 18.97
N THR A 143 25.92 15.68 18.97
CA THR A 143 26.37 17.06 19.24
C THR A 143 26.08 17.59 20.65
N SER A 144 25.62 16.75 21.58
CA SER A 144 25.52 17.10 23.01
C SER A 144 26.76 16.63 23.79
N PRO A 145 27.58 17.55 24.35
CA PRO A 145 28.71 17.22 25.22
C PRO A 145 28.28 16.80 26.63
#